data_AF-A0A357CQZ6-F1
#
_entry.id   AF-A0A357CQZ6-F1
#
_cell.length_a   1.000
_cell.length_b   1.000
_cell.length_c   1.000
_cell.angle_alpha   90.00
_cell.angle_beta   90.00
_cell.angle_gamma   90.00
#
_symmetry.space_group_name_H-M   'P 1'
#
loop_
_entity.id
_entity.type
_entity.pdbx_description
1 polymer ?
#
loop_
_entity_poly.entity_id
_entity_poly.type
_entity_poly.pdbx_seq_one_letter_code
_entity_poly.pdbx_strand_id
1 'polypeptide(L)'
;MKKVLVFVLVVVVSLTLTGCWGRSGDDVVTLKWVQVGNGMPANYDAWKANLDKYLEEKIGVHLDVEVVSWGDWSNRRSIIVNTNEDYDILFTDMSTFSGDVALGAFADISNLIKTAAPDLYSYVPAAYWSAAQIDGKIYAVPTYKDSSATQYFVFDKMLADKYNIDYTNIHNLTELTQPFTKVKEGEGITPFILAGTNGLSAVYSWYDRMGVGLPAFGVRYDDQERQVVAVFEQEDVMGYLKTLHSWYKSGIINADAATLAEEPKYRFCQVAQGWSGAAVTTWGPNMGVEAIAVQWGDTVISNETVQGSMSCISSSSKNPEKALKLLELVNTDSYVRDALYYGLEGENFKYTADGKVHRINTDWSMAGYTQGTFFNVSQTDNVAFNQWDEVKRLNENAKPSVLLGFNFDYSNFTDQVANCVEIYNRYKSELLTGAVEPTRCVGEMMAQMRAAGFDELVAAAQAQINEHF
;
A
#
# COMPACT_ATOMS: atom_id res chain seq x y z
N MET A 1 -0.26 92.70 -33.23
CA MET A 1 -0.48 91.50 -34.07
C MET A 1 0.65 90.51 -33.80
N LYS A 2 0.43 89.54 -32.91
CA LYS A 2 1.38 88.48 -32.54
C LYS A 2 0.97 87.20 -33.27
N LYS A 3 1.93 86.57 -33.97
CA LYS A 3 1.70 85.39 -34.82
C LYS A 3 1.69 84.11 -33.98
N VAL A 4 0.76 83.24 -34.33
CA VAL A 4 0.38 81.98 -33.67
C VAL A 4 1.27 80.84 -34.17
N LEU A 5 1.78 80.02 -33.24
CA LEU A 5 2.39 78.71 -33.48
C LEU A 5 1.28 77.64 -33.47
N VAL A 6 1.31 76.71 -34.44
CA VAL A 6 0.42 75.55 -34.52
C VAL A 6 1.26 74.28 -34.28
N PHE A 7 0.77 73.44 -33.36
CA PHE A 7 1.30 72.12 -32.99
C PHE A 7 1.00 71.07 -34.07
N VAL A 8 1.96 70.19 -34.36
CA VAL A 8 1.74 68.94 -35.12
C VAL A 8 2.22 67.77 -34.24
N LEU A 9 1.33 66.80 -34.05
CA LEU A 9 1.50 65.58 -33.27
C LEU A 9 2.14 64.50 -34.17
N VAL A 10 3.28 63.92 -33.78
CA VAL A 10 3.87 62.73 -34.44
C VAL A 10 4.04 61.64 -33.38
N VAL A 11 3.37 60.50 -33.61
CA VAL A 11 3.50 59.28 -32.81
C VAL A 11 4.69 58.49 -33.34
N VAL A 12 5.69 58.25 -32.49
CA VAL A 12 6.85 57.40 -32.77
C VAL A 12 6.61 56.05 -32.08
N VAL A 13 6.55 54.98 -32.88
CA VAL A 13 6.57 53.59 -32.41
C VAL A 13 8.04 53.20 -32.18
N SER A 14 8.44 53.06 -30.93
CA SER A 14 9.76 52.58 -30.53
C SER A 14 9.80 51.05 -30.49
N LEU A 15 10.58 50.46 -31.40
CA LEU A 15 11.04 49.08 -31.33
C LEU A 15 11.91 48.88 -30.08
N THR A 16 11.52 47.97 -29.19
CA THR A 16 12.42 47.38 -28.20
C THR A 16 12.78 45.97 -28.61
N LEU A 17 14.07 45.76 -28.86
CA LEU A 17 14.69 44.45 -29.04
C LEU A 17 14.38 43.56 -27.82
N THR A 18 13.54 42.56 -28.00
CA THR A 18 13.47 41.41 -27.10
C THR A 18 14.41 40.34 -27.65
N GLY A 19 15.49 40.10 -26.89
CA GLY A 19 16.45 39.05 -27.20
C GLY A 19 15.74 37.71 -27.34
N CYS A 20 15.99 37.03 -28.46
CA CYS A 20 15.81 35.60 -28.55
C CYS A 20 16.72 34.96 -27.51
N TRP A 21 16.17 34.66 -26.33
CA TRP A 21 16.73 33.60 -25.51
C TRP A 21 16.45 32.30 -26.26
N GLY A 22 17.52 31.71 -26.81
CA GLY A 22 17.47 30.36 -27.33
C GLY A 22 16.89 29.46 -26.25
N ARG A 23 15.72 28.91 -26.52
CA ARG A 23 15.22 27.71 -25.88
C ARG A 23 16.30 26.66 -26.16
N SER A 24 17.12 26.31 -25.16
CA SER A 24 17.93 25.11 -25.24
C SER A 24 16.95 23.98 -25.53
N GLY A 25 17.09 23.35 -26.70
CA GLY A 25 16.31 22.17 -27.03
C GLY A 25 16.76 21.06 -26.10
N ASP A 26 16.11 20.93 -24.95
CA ASP A 26 16.10 19.66 -24.24
C ASP A 26 15.26 18.73 -25.11
N ASP A 27 15.91 17.73 -25.72
CA ASP A 27 15.22 16.71 -26.51
C ASP A 27 14.10 16.11 -25.68
N VAL A 28 12.88 16.12 -26.22
CA VAL A 28 11.73 15.45 -25.61
C VAL A 28 12.05 13.96 -25.60
N VAL A 29 12.00 13.33 -24.43
CA VAL A 29 12.30 11.90 -24.28
C VAL A 29 11.03 11.14 -23.93
N THR A 30 10.93 9.89 -24.37
CA THR A 30 9.88 8.99 -23.92
C THR A 30 10.40 8.17 -22.75
N LEU A 31 9.70 8.23 -21.62
CA LEU A 31 9.98 7.42 -20.44
C LEU A 31 9.09 6.17 -20.45
N LYS A 32 9.67 5.00 -20.21
CA LYS A 32 8.90 3.75 -20.07
C LYS A 32 8.67 3.41 -18.60
N TRP A 33 7.41 3.30 -18.19
CA TRP A 33 6.99 2.89 -16.85
C TRP A 33 6.22 1.57 -16.89
N VAL A 34 6.78 0.54 -16.28
CA VAL A 34 6.12 -0.78 -16.14
C VAL A 34 5.45 -0.89 -14.78
N GLN A 35 4.15 -1.21 -14.78
CA GLN A 35 3.32 -1.34 -13.56
C GLN A 35 2.42 -2.58 -13.63
N VAL A 36 1.91 -2.99 -12.47
CA VAL A 36 0.89 -4.03 -12.36
C VAL A 36 -0.53 -3.43 -12.37
N GLY A 37 -1.50 -4.14 -12.94
CA GLY A 37 -2.89 -3.72 -12.95
C GLY A 37 -3.83 -4.71 -13.64
N ASN A 38 -5.02 -4.24 -14.03
CA ASN A 38 -6.02 -5.05 -14.74
C ASN A 38 -5.79 -5.08 -16.27
N GLY A 39 -4.55 -4.90 -16.72
CA GLY A 39 -4.17 -4.80 -18.13
C GLY A 39 -4.30 -3.39 -18.73
N MET A 40 -3.92 -3.25 -20.00
CA MET A 40 -3.90 -1.97 -20.71
C MET A 40 -5.32 -1.39 -20.91
N PRO A 41 -5.56 -0.09 -20.64
CA PRO A 41 -6.84 0.55 -20.90
C PRO A 41 -7.20 0.56 -22.38
N ALA A 42 -8.49 0.39 -22.71
CA ALA A 42 -8.95 0.36 -24.10
C ALA A 42 -8.75 1.70 -24.85
N ASN A 43 -8.78 2.82 -24.13
CA ASN A 43 -8.57 4.17 -24.66
C ASN A 43 -7.15 4.71 -24.36
N TYR A 44 -6.17 3.83 -24.17
CA TYR A 44 -4.79 4.18 -23.80
C TYR A 44 -4.15 5.20 -24.76
N ASP A 45 -4.27 5.03 -26.08
CA ASP A 45 -3.63 5.93 -27.04
C ASP A 45 -4.17 7.36 -26.95
N ALA A 46 -5.48 7.52 -26.73
CA ALA A 46 -6.12 8.82 -26.56
C ALA A 46 -5.71 9.47 -25.22
N TRP A 47 -5.68 8.68 -24.16
CA TRP A 47 -5.17 9.09 -22.85
C TRP A 47 -3.71 9.57 -22.94
N LYS A 48 -2.84 8.77 -23.55
CA LYS A 48 -1.42 9.06 -23.73
C LYS A 48 -1.21 10.33 -24.53
N ALA A 49 -1.88 10.46 -25.68
CA ALA A 49 -1.78 11.67 -26.52
C ALA A 49 -2.27 12.94 -25.81
N ASN A 50 -3.19 12.82 -24.86
CA ASN A 50 -3.64 13.95 -24.04
C ASN A 50 -2.61 14.30 -22.94
N LEU A 51 -2.18 13.31 -22.15
CA LEU A 51 -1.25 13.51 -21.05
C LEU A 51 0.14 13.96 -21.53
N ASP A 52 0.63 13.39 -22.63
CA ASP A 52 1.95 13.71 -23.20
C ASP A 52 2.10 15.19 -23.57
N LYS A 53 1.03 15.85 -24.05
CA LYS A 53 1.08 17.30 -24.34
C LYS A 53 1.40 18.11 -23.09
N TYR A 54 0.77 17.74 -21.98
CA TYR A 54 0.98 18.42 -20.69
C TYR A 54 2.37 18.12 -20.12
N LEU A 55 2.81 16.85 -20.18
CA LEU A 55 4.12 16.43 -19.71
C LEU A 55 5.27 17.00 -20.54
N GLU A 56 5.11 17.09 -21.86
CA GLU A 56 6.09 17.69 -22.77
C GLU A 56 6.30 19.17 -22.44
N GLU A 57 5.22 19.92 -22.27
CA GLU A 57 5.29 21.35 -21.91
C GLU A 57 5.96 21.56 -20.55
N LYS A 58 5.65 20.71 -19.56
CA LYS A 58 6.09 20.87 -18.17
C LYS A 58 7.53 20.41 -17.94
N ILE A 59 7.89 19.23 -18.44
CA ILE A 59 9.15 18.55 -18.11
C ILE A 59 9.85 17.94 -19.33
N GLY A 60 9.33 18.14 -20.54
CA GLY A 60 9.96 17.64 -21.78
C GLY A 60 9.98 16.12 -21.86
N VAL A 61 8.88 15.46 -21.45
CA VAL A 61 8.73 14.00 -21.54
C VAL A 61 7.42 13.58 -22.19
N HIS A 62 7.45 12.43 -22.84
CA HIS A 62 6.28 11.59 -23.10
C HIS A 62 6.34 10.37 -22.19
N LEU A 63 5.18 9.82 -21.84
CA LEU A 63 5.07 8.65 -20.96
C LEU A 63 4.53 7.46 -21.74
N ASP A 64 5.31 6.38 -21.80
CA ASP A 64 4.85 5.07 -22.23
C ASP A 64 4.70 4.14 -21.02
N VAL A 65 3.55 3.48 -20.92
CA VAL A 65 3.16 2.66 -19.79
C VAL A 65 2.89 1.24 -20.24
N GLU A 66 3.51 0.28 -19.57
CA GLU A 66 3.20 -1.13 -19.71
C GLU A 66 2.43 -1.60 -18.47
N VAL A 67 1.13 -1.85 -18.62
CA VAL A 67 0.28 -2.39 -17.54
C VAL A 67 0.19 -3.91 -17.67
N VAL A 68 0.90 -4.60 -16.79
CA VAL A 68 0.94 -6.06 -16.74
C VAL A 68 -0.18 -6.59 -15.84
N SER A 69 -0.81 -7.69 -16.23
CA SER A 69 -1.88 -8.31 -15.44
C SER A 69 -1.37 -8.80 -14.07
N TRP A 70 -2.25 -8.87 -13.06
CA TRP A 70 -1.92 -9.45 -11.76
C TRP A 70 -1.32 -10.85 -11.84
N GLY A 71 -1.87 -11.71 -12.72
CA GLY A 71 -1.43 -13.09 -12.87
C GLY A 71 -0.06 -13.22 -13.53
N ASP A 72 0.30 -12.28 -14.41
CA ASP A 72 1.56 -12.31 -15.16
C ASP A 72 2.68 -11.47 -14.52
N TRP A 73 2.35 -10.66 -13.51
CA TRP A 73 3.26 -9.68 -12.93
C TRP A 73 4.59 -10.27 -12.48
N SER A 74 4.54 -11.32 -11.65
CA SER A 74 5.74 -11.96 -11.10
C SER A 74 6.69 -12.42 -12.22
N ASN A 75 6.15 -13.10 -13.24
CA ASN A 75 6.95 -13.59 -14.36
C ASN A 75 7.50 -12.44 -15.22
N ARG A 76 6.64 -11.48 -15.61
CA ARG A 76 7.05 -10.38 -16.50
C ARG A 76 8.09 -9.47 -15.84
N ARG A 77 7.88 -9.09 -14.59
CA ARG A 77 8.84 -8.34 -13.77
C ARG A 77 10.17 -9.10 -13.68
N SER A 78 10.13 -10.40 -13.39
CA SER A 78 11.34 -11.22 -13.29
C SER A 78 12.14 -11.21 -14.59
N ILE A 79 11.47 -11.33 -15.75
CA ILE A 79 12.12 -11.22 -17.06
C ILE A 79 12.81 -9.86 -17.20
N ILE A 80 12.07 -8.75 -16.97
CA ILE A 80 12.60 -7.38 -17.12
C ILE A 80 13.91 -7.19 -16.35
N VAL A 81 13.91 -7.59 -15.08
CA VAL A 81 15.06 -7.43 -14.19
C VAL A 81 16.24 -8.32 -14.62
N ASN A 82 15.99 -9.59 -14.94
CA ASN A 82 17.05 -10.54 -15.26
C ASN A 82 17.68 -10.33 -16.65
N THR A 83 16.92 -9.77 -17.60
CA THR A 83 17.42 -9.50 -18.96
C THR A 83 17.91 -8.07 -19.14
N ASN A 84 17.71 -7.19 -18.15
CA ASN A 84 17.99 -5.75 -18.24
C ASN A 84 17.32 -5.14 -19.49
N GLU A 85 16.04 -5.44 -19.69
CA GLU A 85 15.22 -4.80 -20.71
C GLU A 85 15.20 -3.27 -20.53
N ASP A 86 14.93 -2.54 -21.60
CA ASP A 86 14.86 -1.07 -21.53
C ASP A 86 13.57 -0.64 -20.80
N TYR A 87 13.74 -0.02 -19.64
CA TYR A 87 12.70 0.65 -18.85
C TYR A 87 13.33 1.80 -18.05
N ASP A 88 12.52 2.80 -17.70
CA ASP A 88 12.97 3.90 -16.83
C ASP A 88 12.43 3.73 -15.42
N ILE A 89 11.17 3.34 -15.28
CA ILE A 89 10.48 3.19 -13.99
C ILE A 89 9.86 1.79 -13.90
N LEU A 90 10.07 1.11 -12.79
CA LEU A 90 9.46 -0.18 -12.48
C LEU A 90 8.74 -0.11 -11.14
N PHE A 91 7.46 -0.49 -11.13
CA PHE A 91 6.75 -0.75 -9.87
C PHE A 91 7.40 -1.91 -9.11
N THR A 92 7.46 -1.81 -7.78
CA THR A 92 7.86 -2.92 -6.91
C THR A 92 7.10 -2.86 -5.59
N ASP A 93 7.22 -3.94 -4.82
CA ASP A 93 6.67 -4.06 -3.49
C ASP A 93 7.67 -4.75 -2.54
N MET A 94 7.29 -4.88 -1.28
CA MET A 94 8.06 -5.55 -0.22
C MET A 94 8.52 -6.98 -0.57
N SER A 95 7.84 -7.66 -1.49
CA SER A 95 8.17 -9.05 -1.87
C SER A 95 9.30 -9.14 -2.90
N THR A 96 9.53 -8.05 -3.62
CA THR A 96 10.39 -8.02 -4.81
C THR A 96 11.56 -7.03 -4.70
N PHE A 97 11.38 -5.97 -3.91
CA PHE A 97 12.29 -4.83 -3.86
C PHE A 97 13.72 -5.20 -3.48
N SER A 98 13.91 -5.92 -2.37
CA SER A 98 15.25 -6.24 -1.86
C SER A 98 16.04 -7.15 -2.81
N GLY A 99 15.38 -8.14 -3.43
CA GLY A 99 16.00 -8.96 -4.47
C GLY A 99 16.40 -8.13 -5.71
N ASP A 100 15.53 -7.21 -6.10
CA ASP A 100 15.75 -6.06 -7.01
C ASP A 100 17.08 -5.37 -6.87
N VAL A 101 17.24 -4.84 -5.67
CA VAL A 101 18.41 -4.05 -5.33
C VAL A 101 19.66 -4.94 -5.32
N ALA A 102 19.58 -6.16 -4.80
CA ALA A 102 20.70 -7.10 -4.79
C ALA A 102 21.17 -7.52 -6.20
N LEU A 103 20.24 -7.62 -7.17
CA LEU A 103 20.56 -7.88 -8.58
C LEU A 103 21.10 -6.64 -9.32
N GLY A 104 21.09 -5.46 -8.70
CA GLY A 104 21.56 -4.22 -9.30
C GLY A 104 20.60 -3.62 -10.32
N ALA A 105 19.31 -3.97 -10.25
CA ALA A 105 18.30 -3.51 -11.22
C ALA A 105 17.98 -2.00 -11.09
N PHE A 106 18.22 -1.41 -9.92
CA PHE A 106 17.77 -0.07 -9.58
C PHE A 106 18.93 0.89 -9.29
N ALA A 107 18.76 2.15 -9.71
CA ALA A 107 19.71 3.22 -9.44
C ALA A 107 19.64 3.66 -7.97
N ASP A 108 20.78 3.98 -7.37
CA ASP A 108 20.84 4.72 -6.10
C ASP A 108 20.43 6.18 -6.36
N ILE A 109 19.24 6.55 -5.87
CA ILE A 109 18.67 7.89 -6.06
C ILE A 109 18.90 8.81 -4.87
N SER A 110 19.65 8.39 -3.84
CA SER A 110 19.76 9.09 -2.54
C SER A 110 20.14 10.57 -2.65
N ASN A 111 21.02 10.90 -3.61
CA ASN A 111 21.42 12.28 -3.90
C ASN A 111 20.58 12.89 -5.03
N LEU A 112 20.21 12.09 -6.04
CA LEU A 112 19.51 12.57 -7.22
C LEU A 112 18.11 13.07 -6.88
N ILE A 113 17.36 12.37 -6.02
CA ILE A 113 16.01 12.76 -5.62
C ILE A 113 15.96 14.18 -5.04
N LYS A 114 16.97 14.58 -4.27
CA LYS A 114 17.03 15.89 -3.60
C LYS A 114 17.24 17.05 -4.58
N THR A 115 17.68 16.78 -5.80
CA THR A 115 18.01 17.79 -6.82
C THR A 115 17.08 17.72 -8.02
N ALA A 116 16.76 16.52 -8.49
CA ALA A 116 15.87 16.30 -9.62
C ALA A 116 14.38 16.42 -9.26
N ALA A 117 14.01 16.12 -8.00
CA ALA A 117 12.63 16.12 -7.50
C ALA A 117 12.55 16.58 -6.03
N PRO A 118 13.00 17.81 -5.71
CA PRO A 118 13.08 18.31 -4.34
C PRO A 118 11.72 18.46 -3.65
N ASP A 119 10.64 18.78 -4.39
CA ASP A 119 9.31 18.95 -3.82
C ASP A 119 8.74 17.59 -3.42
N LEU A 120 8.98 16.56 -4.24
CA LEU A 120 8.66 15.18 -3.88
C LEU A 120 9.43 14.72 -2.63
N TYR A 121 10.74 14.98 -2.58
CA TYR A 121 11.55 14.61 -1.42
C TYR A 121 11.05 15.27 -0.13
N SER A 122 10.65 16.55 -0.22
CA SER A 122 10.09 17.29 0.91
C SER A 122 8.66 16.85 1.28
N TYR A 123 7.88 16.38 0.30
CA TYR A 123 6.49 15.98 0.49
C TYR A 123 6.36 14.63 1.21
N VAL A 124 7.21 13.67 0.87
CA VAL A 124 7.21 12.33 1.47
C VAL A 124 7.85 12.38 2.88
N PRO A 125 7.17 11.89 3.94
CA PRO A 125 7.72 11.95 5.29
C PRO A 125 9.02 11.14 5.46
N ALA A 126 9.93 11.62 6.33
CA ALA A 126 11.26 11.00 6.55
C ALA A 126 11.22 9.51 6.94
N ALA A 127 10.19 9.08 7.69
CA ALA A 127 9.98 7.69 8.06
C ALA A 127 9.80 6.76 6.83
N TYR A 128 9.21 7.27 5.75
CA TYR A 128 8.95 6.51 4.53
C TYR A 128 10.24 6.33 3.72
N TRP A 129 11.05 7.39 3.63
CA TRP A 129 12.39 7.29 3.06
C TRP A 129 13.25 6.29 3.85
N SER A 130 13.17 6.30 5.17
CA SER A 130 13.88 5.34 6.02
C SER A 130 13.43 3.91 5.78
N ALA A 131 12.11 3.67 5.67
CA ALA A 131 11.55 2.36 5.39
C ALA A 131 11.89 1.82 3.98
N ALA A 132 12.14 2.71 3.01
CA ALA A 132 12.54 2.34 1.65
C ALA A 132 14.07 2.16 1.48
N GLN A 133 14.86 2.30 2.55
CA GLN A 133 16.30 2.14 2.47
C GLN A 133 16.74 0.68 2.48
N ILE A 134 17.82 0.42 1.74
CA ILE A 134 18.64 -0.79 1.82
C ILE A 134 20.08 -0.33 1.95
N ASP A 135 20.78 -0.78 2.99
CA ASP A 135 22.17 -0.40 3.31
C ASP A 135 22.41 1.12 3.32
N GLY A 136 21.45 1.87 3.88
CA GLY A 136 21.51 3.33 3.98
C GLY A 136 21.31 4.10 2.67
N LYS A 137 20.94 3.42 1.58
CA LYS A 137 20.67 4.01 0.26
C LYS A 137 19.20 3.90 -0.12
N ILE A 138 18.73 4.88 -0.88
CA ILE A 138 17.36 4.94 -1.41
C ILE A 138 17.39 4.48 -2.87
N TYR A 139 16.65 3.40 -3.16
CA TYR A 139 16.53 2.82 -4.51
C TYR A 139 15.13 3.00 -5.12
N ALA A 140 14.16 3.48 -4.32
CA ALA A 140 12.78 3.64 -4.74
C ALA A 140 12.14 4.89 -4.14
N VAL A 141 11.16 5.44 -4.86
CA VAL A 141 10.22 6.42 -4.34
C VAL A 141 9.04 5.68 -3.73
N PRO A 142 8.83 5.72 -2.40
CA PRO A 142 7.67 5.09 -1.78
C PRO A 142 6.39 5.88 -2.07
N THR A 143 5.30 5.17 -2.29
CA THR A 143 4.00 5.81 -2.49
C THR A 143 3.43 6.29 -1.15
N TYR A 144 3.22 7.59 -0.98
CA TYR A 144 2.60 8.13 0.24
C TYR A 144 1.07 8.01 0.19
N LYS A 145 0.52 6.89 0.68
CA LYS A 145 -0.91 6.52 0.59
C LYS A 145 -1.46 6.00 1.92
N ASP A 146 -2.31 4.98 1.94
CA ASP A 146 -2.66 4.16 3.11
C ASP A 146 -1.48 3.27 3.56
N SER A 147 -0.41 3.88 4.04
CA SER A 147 0.88 3.18 4.28
C SER A 147 1.12 2.83 5.75
N SER A 148 0.26 3.26 6.66
CA SER A 148 0.14 2.68 7.99
C SER A 148 -0.90 1.57 8.01
N ALA A 149 -0.64 0.50 8.74
CA ALA A 149 -1.60 -0.58 8.97
C ALA A 149 -2.43 -0.29 10.23
N THR A 150 -3.76 -0.30 10.06
CA THR A 150 -4.73 -0.22 11.15
C THR A 150 -5.78 -1.29 10.93
N GLN A 151 -6.03 -2.13 11.93
CA GLN A 151 -7.09 -3.14 11.88
C GLN A 151 -8.40 -2.54 12.38
N TYR A 152 -9.52 -2.98 11.83
CA TYR A 152 -10.86 -2.57 12.24
C TYR A 152 -11.77 -3.78 12.40
N PHE A 153 -12.59 -3.78 13.46
CA PHE A 153 -13.83 -4.55 13.47
C PHE A 153 -14.88 -3.81 12.64
N VAL A 154 -15.37 -4.44 11.60
CA VAL A 154 -16.39 -3.88 10.71
C VAL A 154 -17.69 -4.63 10.92
N PHE A 155 -18.75 -3.94 11.35
CA PHE A 155 -20.04 -4.53 11.66
C PHE A 155 -21.12 -4.07 10.68
N ASP A 156 -22.09 -4.94 10.44
CA ASP A 156 -23.43 -4.55 10.02
C ASP A 156 -24.08 -3.72 11.14
N LYS A 157 -24.26 -2.42 10.88
CA LYS A 157 -24.74 -1.45 11.86
C LYS A 157 -26.15 -1.79 12.36
N MET A 158 -27.03 -2.28 11.47
CA MET A 158 -28.42 -2.56 11.82
C MET A 158 -28.50 -3.64 12.91
N LEU A 159 -27.74 -4.71 12.76
CA LEU A 159 -27.68 -5.78 13.76
C LEU A 159 -26.91 -5.34 15.01
N ALA A 160 -25.82 -4.59 14.87
CA ALA A 160 -25.09 -4.07 16.03
C ALA A 160 -25.99 -3.21 16.93
N ASP A 161 -26.79 -2.31 16.35
CA ASP A 161 -27.75 -1.48 17.07
C ASP A 161 -28.90 -2.33 17.66
N LYS A 162 -29.46 -3.29 16.90
CA LYS A 162 -30.54 -4.19 17.38
C LYS A 162 -30.17 -4.92 18.66
N TYR A 163 -28.91 -5.35 18.79
CA TYR A 163 -28.40 -6.08 19.96
C TYR A 163 -27.73 -5.18 21.00
N ASN A 164 -27.77 -3.86 20.82
CA ASN A 164 -27.12 -2.87 21.69
C ASN A 164 -25.65 -3.21 21.94
N ILE A 165 -24.92 -3.55 20.87
CA ILE A 165 -23.48 -3.81 20.96
C ILE A 165 -22.80 -2.46 21.17
N ASP A 166 -22.08 -2.31 22.28
CA ASP A 166 -21.25 -1.14 22.54
C ASP A 166 -19.93 -1.25 21.77
N TYR A 167 -20.02 -1.16 20.44
CA TYR A 167 -18.88 -1.32 19.56
C TYR A 167 -17.82 -0.25 19.80
N THR A 168 -18.17 0.92 20.34
CA THR A 168 -17.21 2.00 20.62
C THR A 168 -16.17 1.68 21.69
N ASN A 169 -16.46 0.72 22.57
CA ASN A 169 -15.59 0.32 23.67
C ASN A 169 -15.01 -1.10 23.50
N ILE A 170 -15.04 -1.65 22.28
CA ILE A 170 -14.46 -2.96 21.96
C ILE A 170 -13.01 -2.79 21.54
N HIS A 171 -12.10 -3.42 22.29
CA HIS A 171 -10.66 -3.30 22.10
C HIS A 171 -9.95 -4.64 21.86
N ASN A 172 -10.64 -5.77 22.10
CA ASN A 172 -10.09 -7.10 21.86
C ASN A 172 -11.17 -8.12 21.45
N LEU A 173 -10.73 -9.26 20.90
CA LEU A 173 -11.65 -10.31 20.46
C LEU A 173 -12.52 -10.85 21.58
N THR A 174 -12.01 -11.02 22.80
CA THR A 174 -12.77 -11.67 23.88
C THR A 174 -14.04 -10.90 24.25
N GLU A 175 -14.00 -9.56 24.19
CA GLU A 175 -15.14 -8.67 24.42
C GLU A 175 -16.28 -8.88 23.40
N LEU A 176 -15.99 -9.42 22.22
CA LEU A 176 -17.00 -9.76 21.20
C LEU A 176 -17.74 -11.07 21.48
N THR A 177 -17.23 -11.92 22.39
CA THR A 177 -17.79 -13.25 22.63
C THR A 177 -19.27 -13.20 23.03
N GLN A 178 -19.62 -12.35 24.01
CA GLN A 178 -21.00 -12.23 24.47
C GLN A 178 -21.91 -11.56 23.42
N PRO A 179 -21.53 -10.42 22.80
CA PRO A 179 -22.26 -9.86 21.67
C PRO A 179 -22.53 -10.87 20.54
N PHE A 180 -21.51 -11.60 20.10
CA PHE A 180 -21.65 -12.60 19.03
C PHE A 180 -22.55 -13.76 19.44
N THR A 181 -22.47 -14.22 20.70
CA THR A 181 -23.39 -15.25 21.21
C THR A 181 -24.85 -14.79 21.13
N LYS A 182 -25.15 -13.55 21.55
CA LYS A 182 -26.52 -12.99 21.49
C LYS A 182 -27.03 -12.88 20.06
N VAL A 183 -26.19 -12.37 19.14
CA VAL A 183 -26.55 -12.24 17.71
C VAL A 183 -26.81 -13.62 17.11
N LYS A 184 -25.95 -14.60 17.40
CA LYS A 184 -26.13 -15.98 16.96
C LYS A 184 -27.45 -16.56 17.44
N GLU A 185 -27.76 -16.42 18.73
CA GLU A 185 -28.98 -16.98 19.33
C GLU A 185 -30.25 -16.29 18.81
N GLY A 186 -30.22 -14.97 18.61
CA GLY A 186 -31.40 -14.21 18.21
C GLY A 186 -31.64 -14.14 16.69
N GLU A 187 -30.59 -14.12 15.86
CA GLU A 187 -30.72 -14.14 14.39
C GLU A 187 -30.58 -15.53 13.78
N GLY A 188 -30.01 -16.50 14.50
CA GLY A 188 -29.72 -17.84 13.96
C GLY A 188 -28.60 -17.85 12.91
N ILE A 189 -27.72 -16.84 12.90
CA ILE A 189 -26.61 -16.69 11.95
C ILE A 189 -25.27 -17.09 12.57
N THR A 190 -24.24 -17.25 11.73
CA THR A 190 -22.83 -17.31 12.17
C THR A 190 -22.26 -15.89 12.21
N PRO A 191 -21.95 -15.31 13.39
CA PRO A 191 -21.54 -13.92 13.51
C PRO A 191 -20.19 -13.58 12.87
N PHE A 192 -19.24 -14.51 12.87
CA PHE A 192 -17.86 -14.26 12.46
C PHE A 192 -17.37 -15.33 11.49
N ILE A 193 -17.67 -15.13 10.21
CA ILE A 193 -17.33 -16.08 9.14
C ILE A 193 -15.88 -15.89 8.72
N LEU A 194 -15.12 -17.00 8.70
CA LEU A 194 -13.73 -17.07 8.25
C LEU A 194 -13.57 -18.09 7.12
N ALA A 195 -12.58 -17.86 6.27
CA ALA A 195 -12.16 -18.75 5.19
C ALA A 195 -10.73 -19.26 5.41
N GLY A 196 -10.44 -20.48 4.97
CA GLY A 196 -9.19 -21.18 5.27
C GLY A 196 -7.97 -20.60 4.55
N THR A 197 -8.21 -19.84 3.48
CA THR A 197 -7.18 -19.11 2.74
C THR A 197 -6.38 -18.17 3.64
N ASN A 198 -7.06 -17.42 4.52
CA ASN A 198 -6.45 -16.39 5.37
C ASN A 198 -6.72 -16.55 6.88
N GLY A 199 -7.82 -17.20 7.27
CA GLY A 199 -8.31 -17.19 8.65
C GLY A 199 -8.39 -15.75 9.21
N LEU A 200 -8.12 -15.57 10.49
CA LEU A 200 -7.91 -14.25 11.09
C LEU A 200 -6.41 -13.95 11.23
N SER A 201 -5.74 -13.55 10.16
CA SER A 201 -4.31 -13.17 10.16
C SER A 201 -3.99 -11.95 11.04
N ALA A 202 -4.98 -11.08 11.31
CA ALA A 202 -4.80 -9.88 12.12
C ALA A 202 -4.32 -10.15 13.56
N VAL A 203 -4.45 -11.38 14.07
CA VAL A 203 -4.01 -11.76 15.43
C VAL A 203 -2.50 -11.62 15.66
N TYR A 204 -1.70 -11.55 14.59
CA TYR A 204 -0.25 -11.37 14.67
C TYR A 204 0.25 -10.11 13.94
N SER A 205 -0.63 -9.18 13.55
CA SER A 205 -0.25 -7.95 12.83
C SER A 205 0.62 -7.00 13.65
N TRP A 206 0.79 -7.25 14.95
CA TRP A 206 1.62 -6.47 15.87
C TRP A 206 3.10 -6.87 15.83
N TYR A 207 3.47 -7.84 15.00
CA TYR A 207 4.84 -8.32 14.85
C TYR A 207 5.39 -7.92 13.48
N ASP A 208 6.47 -7.13 13.50
CA ASP A 208 7.27 -6.82 12.33
C ASP A 208 8.09 -8.05 11.95
N ARG A 209 7.93 -8.49 10.70
CA ARG A 209 8.57 -9.71 10.17
C ARG A 209 9.85 -9.40 9.41
N MET A 210 10.36 -8.17 9.49
CA MET A 210 11.64 -7.76 8.90
C MET A 210 11.74 -7.98 7.38
N GLY A 211 10.60 -7.97 6.67
CA GLY A 211 10.54 -8.21 5.23
C GLY A 211 10.70 -9.68 4.79
N VAL A 212 10.67 -10.64 5.73
CA VAL A 212 10.90 -12.07 5.45
C VAL A 212 9.66 -12.79 4.90
N GLY A 213 8.46 -12.26 5.17
CA GLY A 213 7.20 -12.91 4.75
C GLY A 213 6.84 -14.19 5.50
N LEU A 214 7.49 -14.47 6.64
CA LEU A 214 7.20 -15.60 7.53
C LEU A 214 6.44 -15.16 8.78
N PRO A 215 5.12 -15.43 8.93
CA PRO A 215 4.34 -14.98 10.09
C PRO A 215 4.73 -15.55 11.45
N ALA A 216 5.47 -16.67 11.49
CA ALA A 216 5.90 -17.30 12.74
C ALA A 216 7.10 -16.60 13.41
N PHE A 217 7.67 -15.59 12.76
CA PHE A 217 8.94 -14.95 13.10
C PHE A 217 8.75 -13.43 13.09
N GLY A 218 9.22 -12.75 14.13
CA GLY A 218 9.15 -11.29 14.16
C GLY A 218 9.56 -10.66 15.49
N VAL A 219 9.53 -9.33 15.51
CA VAL A 219 9.70 -8.47 16.70
C VAL A 219 8.41 -7.70 16.91
N ARG A 220 7.93 -7.59 18.15
CA ARG A 220 6.73 -6.78 18.41
C ARG A 220 7.03 -5.31 18.09
N TYR A 221 6.14 -4.61 17.38
CA TYR A 221 6.47 -3.29 16.79
C TYR A 221 6.92 -2.23 17.82
N ASP A 222 6.57 -2.38 19.10
CA ASP A 222 6.90 -1.46 20.20
C ASP A 222 7.94 -2.03 21.18
N ASP A 223 8.48 -3.23 20.94
CA ASP A 223 9.49 -3.84 21.80
C ASP A 223 10.84 -3.13 21.70
N GLN A 224 11.14 -2.28 22.68
CA GLN A 224 12.38 -1.51 22.71
C GLN A 224 13.63 -2.39 22.86
N GLU A 225 13.49 -3.64 23.32
CA GLU A 225 14.58 -4.61 23.39
C GLU A 225 14.82 -5.31 22.05
N ARG A 226 13.93 -5.11 21.07
CA ARG A 226 13.98 -5.66 19.71
C ARG A 226 14.24 -7.17 19.68
N GLN A 227 13.54 -7.91 20.54
CA GLN A 227 13.72 -9.34 20.67
C GLN A 227 12.99 -10.08 19.56
N VAL A 228 13.72 -10.87 18.79
CA VAL A 228 13.17 -11.76 17.76
C VAL A 228 12.55 -12.96 18.44
N VAL A 229 11.26 -13.21 18.16
CA VAL A 229 10.48 -14.25 18.84
C VAL A 229 9.75 -15.19 17.87
N ALA A 230 9.43 -16.37 18.38
CA ALA A 230 8.41 -17.25 17.81
C ALA A 230 7.03 -16.65 18.08
N VAL A 231 6.45 -16.00 17.05
CA VAL A 231 5.23 -15.17 17.16
C VAL A 231 4.04 -15.97 17.69
N PHE A 232 3.84 -17.20 17.20
CA PHE A 232 2.71 -18.03 17.61
C PHE A 232 2.82 -18.59 19.03
N GLU A 233 4.00 -18.52 19.65
CA GLU A 233 4.21 -18.94 21.04
C GLU A 233 4.02 -17.79 22.03
N GLN A 234 3.85 -16.55 21.55
CA GLN A 234 3.62 -15.39 22.40
C GLN A 234 2.23 -15.43 23.05
N GLU A 235 2.14 -14.94 24.29
CA GLU A 235 0.93 -15.04 25.10
C GLU A 235 -0.28 -14.32 24.48
N ASP A 236 -0.05 -13.18 23.84
CA ASP A 236 -1.07 -12.38 23.14
C ASP A 236 -1.63 -13.14 21.93
N VAL A 237 -0.77 -13.67 21.07
CA VAL A 237 -1.15 -14.44 19.88
C VAL A 237 -1.85 -15.75 20.28
N MET A 238 -1.27 -16.50 21.23
CA MET A 238 -1.87 -17.72 21.76
C MET A 238 -3.23 -17.45 22.42
N GLY A 239 -3.38 -16.30 23.10
CA GLY A 239 -4.64 -15.83 23.65
C GLY A 239 -5.73 -15.67 22.58
N TYR A 240 -5.42 -14.98 21.49
CA TYR A 240 -6.36 -14.83 20.37
C TYR A 240 -6.70 -16.16 19.70
N LEU A 241 -5.72 -17.04 19.47
CA LEU A 241 -5.95 -18.36 18.89
C LEU A 241 -6.88 -19.22 19.77
N LYS A 242 -6.76 -19.14 21.10
CA LYS A 242 -7.68 -19.80 22.04
C LYS A 242 -9.09 -19.22 21.95
N THR A 243 -9.24 -17.91 21.80
CA THR A 243 -10.55 -17.28 21.57
C THR A 243 -11.18 -17.78 20.26
N LEU A 244 -10.42 -17.83 19.16
CA LEU A 244 -10.88 -18.38 17.90
C LEU A 244 -11.32 -19.84 18.03
N HIS A 245 -10.53 -20.67 18.72
CA HIS A 245 -10.91 -22.07 18.97
C HIS A 245 -12.21 -22.17 19.77
N SER A 246 -12.37 -21.37 20.82
CA SER A 246 -13.62 -21.31 21.59
C SER A 246 -14.81 -20.89 20.73
N TRP A 247 -14.62 -19.92 19.82
CA TRP A 247 -15.65 -19.46 18.90
C TRP A 247 -16.01 -20.50 17.84
N TYR A 248 -15.03 -21.24 17.33
CA TYR A 248 -15.27 -22.37 16.44
C TYR A 248 -16.10 -23.46 17.14
N LYS A 249 -15.71 -23.86 18.35
CA LYS A 249 -16.43 -24.86 19.16
C LYS A 249 -17.86 -24.43 19.52
N SER A 250 -18.09 -23.14 19.75
CA SER A 250 -19.41 -22.61 20.06
C SER A 250 -20.23 -22.26 18.82
N GLY A 251 -19.70 -22.38 17.60
CA GLY A 251 -20.37 -22.04 16.34
C GLY A 251 -20.55 -20.53 16.11
N ILE A 252 -19.75 -19.69 16.78
CA ILE A 252 -19.60 -18.27 16.44
C ILE A 252 -18.82 -18.12 15.13
N ILE A 253 -17.84 -19.01 14.90
CA ILE A 253 -17.17 -19.22 13.63
C ILE A 253 -17.85 -20.39 12.90
N ASN A 254 -17.89 -20.33 11.58
CA ASN A 254 -18.51 -21.34 10.72
C ASN A 254 -17.77 -22.68 10.80
N ALA A 255 -18.52 -23.78 10.73
CA ALA A 255 -17.97 -25.12 10.89
C ALA A 255 -16.99 -25.53 9.75
N ASP A 256 -17.20 -24.99 8.55
CA ASP A 256 -16.39 -25.22 7.35
C ASP A 256 -15.23 -24.22 7.19
N ALA A 257 -14.93 -23.41 8.20
CA ALA A 257 -13.97 -22.30 8.10
C ALA A 257 -12.62 -22.67 7.50
N ALA A 258 -12.01 -23.80 7.90
CA ALA A 258 -10.71 -24.25 7.38
C ALA A 258 -10.75 -24.73 5.91
N THR A 259 -11.93 -24.95 5.34
CA THR A 259 -12.11 -25.45 3.97
C THR A 259 -12.87 -24.49 3.07
N LEU A 260 -13.50 -23.46 3.64
CA LEU A 260 -14.18 -22.42 2.89
C LEU A 260 -13.14 -21.66 2.05
N ALA A 261 -13.34 -21.68 0.73
CA ALA A 261 -12.40 -21.08 -0.22
C ALA A 261 -12.47 -19.56 -0.22
N GLU A 262 -13.69 -19.02 -0.23
CA GLU A 262 -13.95 -17.58 -0.31
C GLU A 262 -14.98 -17.17 0.74
N GLU A 263 -14.74 -16.01 1.32
CA GLU A 263 -15.64 -15.40 2.30
C GLU A 263 -16.92 -14.94 1.59
N PRO A 264 -18.11 -15.13 2.20
CA PRO A 264 -19.34 -14.63 1.61
C PRO A 264 -19.33 -13.10 1.57
N LYS A 265 -19.99 -12.53 0.56
CA LYS A 265 -20.15 -11.09 0.39
C LYS A 265 -20.68 -10.39 1.66
N TYR A 266 -21.65 -11.01 2.32
CA TYR A 266 -22.21 -10.53 3.59
C TYR A 266 -21.58 -11.25 4.78
N ARG A 267 -21.15 -10.48 5.78
CA ARG A 267 -20.73 -10.95 7.10
C ARG A 267 -21.27 -9.98 8.14
N PHE A 268 -21.80 -10.51 9.25
CA PHE A 268 -22.25 -9.65 10.35
C PHE A 268 -21.09 -8.84 10.93
N CYS A 269 -19.95 -9.50 11.18
CA CYS A 269 -18.70 -8.85 11.55
C CYS A 269 -17.53 -9.46 10.78
N GLN A 270 -16.60 -8.61 10.35
CA GLN A 270 -15.31 -8.98 9.78
C GLN A 270 -14.19 -8.14 10.42
N VAL A 271 -12.95 -8.60 10.32
CA VAL A 271 -11.78 -7.75 10.56
C VAL A 271 -11.20 -7.34 9.22
N ALA A 272 -10.95 -6.04 9.05
CA ALA A 272 -10.36 -5.49 7.85
C ALA A 272 -9.27 -4.48 8.18
N GLN A 273 -8.20 -4.46 7.39
CA GLN A 273 -7.20 -3.41 7.45
C GLN A 273 -7.62 -2.23 6.56
N GLY A 274 -7.52 -1.00 7.05
CA GLY A 274 -7.85 0.18 6.26
C GLY A 274 -8.00 1.44 7.10
N TRP A 275 -9.11 2.16 6.89
CA TRP A 275 -9.50 3.36 7.62
C TRP A 275 -11.01 3.30 7.93
N SER A 276 -11.49 4.00 8.96
CA SER A 276 -12.89 3.86 9.39
C SER A 276 -13.89 4.31 8.33
N GLY A 277 -13.55 5.36 7.55
CA GLY A 277 -14.35 5.83 6.42
C GLY A 277 -14.59 4.77 5.33
N ALA A 278 -13.75 3.73 5.25
CA ALA A 278 -13.96 2.60 4.35
C ALA A 278 -15.26 1.84 4.67
N ALA A 279 -15.81 1.94 5.89
CA ALA A 279 -17.13 1.43 6.20
C ALA A 279 -18.22 2.01 5.29
N VAL A 280 -18.10 3.30 4.94
CA VAL A 280 -19.06 4.00 4.08
C VAL A 280 -18.70 3.85 2.60
N THR A 281 -17.41 3.92 2.26
CA THR A 281 -16.99 4.01 0.84
C THR A 281 -16.76 2.66 0.18
N THR A 282 -16.47 1.61 0.94
CA THR A 282 -16.05 0.30 0.40
C THR A 282 -16.71 -0.88 1.12
N TRP A 283 -16.45 -1.08 2.41
CA TRP A 283 -16.88 -2.29 3.13
C TRP A 283 -18.39 -2.43 3.24
N GLY A 284 -19.11 -1.37 3.64
CA GLY A 284 -20.58 -1.38 3.70
C GLY A 284 -21.24 -1.62 2.34
N PRO A 285 -20.92 -0.83 1.30
CA PRO A 285 -21.41 -1.06 -0.06
C PRO A 285 -21.10 -2.49 -0.58
N ASN A 286 -19.90 -3.01 -0.31
CA ASN A 286 -19.53 -4.37 -0.69
C ASN A 286 -20.34 -5.42 0.07
N MET A 287 -20.71 -5.19 1.34
CA MET A 287 -21.59 -6.09 2.08
C MET A 287 -23.08 -5.88 1.75
N GLY A 288 -23.44 -4.76 1.12
CA GLY A 288 -24.84 -4.37 0.87
C GLY A 288 -25.55 -3.83 2.12
N VAL A 289 -24.81 -3.31 3.09
CA VAL A 289 -25.35 -2.79 4.36
C VAL A 289 -24.75 -1.44 4.71
N GLU A 290 -25.39 -0.73 5.65
CA GLU A 290 -24.71 0.34 6.38
C GLU A 290 -23.73 -0.30 7.36
N ALA A 291 -22.44 -0.04 7.18
CA ALA A 291 -21.40 -0.58 8.04
C ALA A 291 -20.85 0.48 9.00
N ILE A 292 -20.36 0.01 10.14
CA ILE A 292 -19.56 0.78 11.09
C ILE A 292 -18.21 0.09 11.25
N ALA A 293 -17.14 0.87 11.42
CA ALA A 293 -15.80 0.35 11.64
C ALA A 293 -15.24 0.90 12.94
N VAL A 294 -14.72 0.01 13.78
CA VAL A 294 -14.09 0.33 15.07
C VAL A 294 -12.66 -0.14 15.03
N GLN A 295 -11.73 0.77 15.32
CA GLN A 295 -10.31 0.47 15.31
C GLN A 295 -9.98 -0.60 16.35
N TRP A 296 -9.26 -1.63 15.91
CA TRP A 296 -8.70 -2.69 16.73
C TRP A 296 -7.18 -2.52 16.78
N GLY A 297 -6.65 -2.25 17.97
CA GLY A 297 -5.22 -2.03 18.18
C GLY A 297 -4.70 -0.70 17.65
N ASP A 298 -3.38 -0.56 17.66
CA ASP A 298 -2.71 0.67 17.24
C ASP A 298 -2.57 0.76 15.72
N THR A 299 -2.42 1.98 15.23
CA THR A 299 -1.98 2.25 13.85
C THR A 299 -0.47 2.16 13.81
N VAL A 300 0.08 1.25 12.99
CA VAL A 300 1.52 0.97 12.94
C VAL A 300 2.07 1.24 11.54
N ILE A 301 3.28 1.76 11.47
CA ILE A 301 4.06 1.86 10.23
C ILE A 301 5.32 1.01 10.36
N SER A 302 5.58 0.16 9.36
CA SER A 302 6.77 -0.68 9.29
C SER A 302 7.38 -0.61 7.89
N ASN A 303 8.53 -1.27 7.70
CA ASN A 303 9.11 -1.40 6.37
C ASN A 303 8.13 -2.07 5.40
N GLU A 304 7.48 -3.16 5.83
CA GLU A 304 6.52 -3.89 4.98
C GLU A 304 5.34 -3.00 4.53
N THR A 305 4.79 -2.18 5.42
CA THR A 305 3.62 -1.36 5.08
C THR A 305 3.98 -0.22 4.11
N VAL A 306 5.17 0.37 4.26
CA VAL A 306 5.66 1.41 3.33
C VAL A 306 6.11 0.80 2.00
N GLN A 307 6.83 -0.32 2.05
CA GLN A 307 7.33 -1.00 0.86
C GLN A 307 6.22 -1.69 0.06
N GLY A 308 4.97 -1.70 0.51
CA GLY A 308 3.84 -2.27 -0.24
C GLY A 308 3.54 -1.59 -1.57
N SER A 309 4.12 -0.41 -1.86
CA SER A 309 4.07 0.21 -3.18
C SER A 309 5.19 1.22 -3.37
N MET A 310 6.08 0.95 -4.33
CA MET A 310 7.19 1.84 -4.64
C MET A 310 7.50 1.89 -6.14
N SER A 311 8.07 3.00 -6.59
CA SER A 311 8.56 3.19 -7.96
C SER A 311 10.08 3.27 -7.97
N CYS A 312 10.73 2.32 -8.63
CA CYS A 312 12.19 2.28 -8.76
C CYS A 312 12.65 2.84 -10.10
N ILE A 313 13.78 3.54 -10.09
CA ILE A 313 14.44 3.99 -11.32
C ILE A 313 15.42 2.92 -11.79
N SER A 314 15.37 2.53 -13.07
CA SER A 314 16.31 1.58 -13.65
C SER A 314 17.76 2.04 -13.48
N SER A 315 18.66 1.14 -13.09
CA SER A 315 20.10 1.40 -13.06
C SER A 315 20.68 1.68 -14.45
N SER A 316 19.99 1.26 -15.51
CA SER A 316 20.38 1.44 -16.91
C SER A 316 19.72 2.64 -17.59
N SER A 317 18.75 3.31 -16.94
CA SER A 317 17.99 4.43 -17.52
C SER A 317 18.93 5.53 -18.03
N LYS A 318 18.61 6.07 -19.22
CA LYS A 318 19.33 7.23 -19.78
C LYS A 318 18.78 8.56 -19.28
N ASN A 319 17.65 8.55 -18.58
CA ASN A 319 16.90 9.74 -18.19
C ASN A 319 16.45 9.72 -16.71
N PRO A 320 17.32 9.33 -15.74
CA PRO A 320 16.89 9.17 -14.35
C PRO A 320 16.37 10.47 -13.71
N GLU A 321 16.92 11.63 -14.08
CA GLU A 321 16.43 12.94 -13.63
C GLU A 321 15.01 13.23 -14.13
N LYS A 322 14.73 12.95 -15.41
CA LYS A 322 13.40 13.16 -15.99
C LYS A 322 12.38 12.17 -15.44
N ALA A 323 12.79 10.93 -15.14
CA ALA A 323 11.95 9.96 -14.46
C ALA A 323 11.56 10.41 -13.04
N LEU A 324 12.50 10.98 -12.28
CA LEU A 324 12.19 11.54 -10.96
C LEU A 324 11.28 12.78 -11.06
N LYS A 325 11.48 13.68 -12.03
CA LYS A 325 10.58 14.81 -12.29
C LYS A 325 9.16 14.36 -12.65
N LEU A 326 9.02 13.27 -13.41
CA LEU A 326 7.72 12.67 -13.67
C LEU A 326 7.08 12.19 -12.36
N LEU A 327 7.81 11.42 -11.53
CA LEU A 327 7.29 10.97 -10.23
C LEU A 327 6.93 12.14 -9.29
N GLU A 328 7.64 13.26 -9.36
CA GLU A 328 7.28 14.48 -8.63
C GLU A 328 5.93 15.02 -9.08
N LEU A 329 5.69 15.17 -10.38
CA LEU A 329 4.40 15.61 -10.90
C LEU A 329 3.27 14.64 -10.53
N VAL A 330 3.51 13.34 -10.61
CA VAL A 330 2.51 12.32 -10.23
C VAL A 330 2.06 12.49 -8.77
N ASN A 331 2.93 12.99 -7.90
CA ASN A 331 2.63 13.16 -6.47
C ASN A 331 2.20 14.59 -6.10
N THR A 332 2.48 15.60 -6.92
CA THR A 332 2.26 17.03 -6.57
C THR A 332 1.32 17.77 -7.51
N ASP A 333 1.09 17.27 -8.73
CA ASP A 333 0.19 17.87 -9.73
C ASP A 333 -1.10 17.04 -9.87
N SER A 334 -2.24 17.62 -9.47
CA SER A 334 -3.52 16.89 -9.42
C SER A 334 -4.02 16.50 -10.81
N TYR A 335 -3.67 17.23 -11.87
CA TYR A 335 -4.06 16.88 -13.24
C TYR A 335 -3.34 15.61 -13.69
N VAL A 336 -2.03 15.53 -13.48
CA VAL A 336 -1.24 14.32 -13.79
C VAL A 336 -1.73 13.14 -12.92
N ARG A 337 -1.99 13.41 -11.65
CA ARG A 337 -2.47 12.40 -10.71
C ARG A 337 -3.83 11.83 -11.11
N ASP A 338 -4.79 12.69 -11.44
CA ASP A 338 -6.14 12.32 -11.85
C ASP A 338 -6.13 11.62 -13.20
N ALA A 339 -5.29 12.05 -14.15
CA ALA A 339 -5.16 11.36 -15.43
C ALA A 339 -4.69 9.91 -15.26
N LEU A 340 -3.73 9.65 -14.36
CA LEU A 340 -3.28 8.29 -14.05
C LEU A 340 -4.31 7.49 -13.24
N TYR A 341 -5.04 8.14 -12.32
CA TYR A 341 -5.98 7.47 -11.41
C TYR A 341 -7.34 7.17 -12.05
N TYR A 342 -7.92 8.16 -12.73
CA TYR A 342 -9.27 8.13 -13.28
C TYR A 342 -9.30 7.88 -14.78
N GLY A 343 -8.22 8.16 -15.51
CA GLY A 343 -8.11 7.94 -16.95
C GLY A 343 -8.23 9.20 -17.79
N LEU A 344 -8.94 9.13 -18.92
CA LEU A 344 -9.09 10.25 -19.83
C LEU A 344 -10.30 11.12 -19.46
N GLU A 345 -10.08 12.43 -19.28
CA GLU A 345 -11.16 13.39 -19.10
C GLU A 345 -12.07 13.42 -20.35
N GLY A 346 -13.39 13.43 -20.14
CA GLY A 346 -14.41 13.38 -21.18
C GLY A 346 -14.90 11.96 -21.48
N GLU A 347 -14.09 10.94 -21.24
CA GLU A 347 -14.43 9.52 -21.45
C GLU A 347 -14.58 8.75 -20.15
N ASN A 348 -13.59 8.78 -19.26
CA ASN A 348 -13.62 8.08 -17.98
C ASN A 348 -14.16 8.94 -16.85
N PHE A 349 -13.86 10.23 -16.86
CA PHE A 349 -14.31 11.18 -15.84
C PHE A 349 -14.48 12.60 -16.40
N LYS A 350 -15.10 13.49 -15.63
CA LYS A 350 -15.17 14.94 -15.90
C LYS A 350 -14.99 15.72 -14.61
N TYR A 351 -14.37 16.89 -14.69
CA TYR A 351 -14.41 17.84 -13.57
C TYR A 351 -15.78 18.49 -13.44
N THR A 352 -16.25 18.62 -12.20
CA THR A 352 -17.41 19.44 -11.85
C THR A 352 -17.01 20.91 -11.74
N ALA A 353 -17.99 21.81 -11.69
CA ALA A 353 -17.72 23.25 -11.60
C ALA A 353 -16.96 23.66 -10.31
N ASP A 354 -17.09 22.87 -9.24
CA ASP A 354 -16.38 23.05 -7.97
C ASP A 354 -15.04 22.27 -7.89
N GLY A 355 -14.57 21.69 -9.00
CA GLY A 355 -13.27 21.03 -9.08
C GLY A 355 -13.22 19.59 -8.56
N LYS A 356 -14.38 18.97 -8.29
CA LYS A 356 -14.49 17.54 -7.99
C LYS A 356 -14.51 16.71 -9.27
N VAL A 357 -14.42 15.40 -9.13
CA VAL A 357 -14.46 14.44 -10.24
C VAL A 357 -15.80 13.71 -10.28
N HIS A 358 -16.50 13.81 -11.41
CA HIS A 358 -17.59 12.92 -11.76
C HIS A 358 -17.04 11.73 -12.57
N ARG A 359 -17.14 10.51 -12.04
CA ARG A 359 -16.75 9.30 -12.79
C ARG A 359 -17.86 8.91 -13.77
N ILE A 360 -17.56 8.96 -15.06
CA ILE A 360 -18.48 8.56 -16.13
C ILE A 360 -18.61 7.03 -16.15
N ASN A 361 -17.51 6.33 -15.94
CA ASN A 361 -17.44 4.86 -15.85
C ASN A 361 -16.34 4.41 -14.88
N THR A 362 -16.17 3.09 -14.77
CA THR A 362 -15.15 2.42 -13.96
C THR A 362 -14.21 1.55 -14.78
N ASP A 363 -14.09 1.81 -16.07
CA ASP A 363 -13.40 0.94 -17.04
C ASP A 363 -11.88 1.16 -17.04
N TRP A 364 -11.40 2.23 -16.38
CA TRP A 364 -9.98 2.50 -16.25
C TRP A 364 -9.27 1.41 -15.44
N SER A 365 -8.31 0.72 -16.06
CA SER A 365 -7.75 -0.54 -15.57
C SER A 365 -6.39 -0.40 -14.86
N MET A 366 -5.77 0.78 -14.87
CA MET A 366 -4.51 1.00 -14.14
C MET A 366 -4.75 0.99 -12.63
N ALA A 367 -3.87 0.31 -11.89
CA ALA A 367 -4.00 0.20 -10.45
C ALA A 367 -3.51 1.47 -9.75
N GLY A 368 -4.44 2.29 -9.25
CA GLY A 368 -4.13 3.60 -8.70
C GLY A 368 -3.08 3.64 -7.57
N TYR A 369 -2.95 2.55 -6.80
CA TYR A 369 -2.00 2.45 -5.68
C TYR A 369 -0.54 2.30 -6.12
N THR A 370 -0.28 1.91 -7.37
CA THR A 370 1.06 1.64 -7.93
C THR A 370 1.73 2.90 -8.47
N GLN A 371 1.03 4.03 -8.47
CA GLN A 371 1.38 5.23 -9.24
C GLN A 371 2.00 6.31 -8.34
N GLY A 372 1.29 6.68 -7.27
CA GLY A 372 1.63 7.83 -6.42
C GLY A 372 0.55 8.13 -5.39
N THR A 373 0.76 9.20 -4.63
CA THR A 373 -0.03 9.53 -3.44
C THR A 373 -1.54 9.57 -3.68
N PHE A 374 -2.33 9.12 -2.70
CA PHE A 374 -3.79 9.31 -2.74
C PHE A 374 -4.23 10.72 -2.31
N PHE A 375 -3.37 11.49 -1.64
CA PHE A 375 -3.74 12.80 -1.10
C PHE A 375 -3.87 13.90 -2.16
N ASN A 376 -3.38 13.64 -3.37
CA ASN A 376 -3.48 14.55 -4.51
C ASN A 376 -4.48 14.09 -5.58
N VAL A 377 -5.25 13.02 -5.30
CA VAL A 377 -6.35 12.58 -6.14
C VAL A 377 -7.56 13.46 -5.85
N SER A 378 -8.15 14.06 -6.88
CA SER A 378 -9.35 14.88 -6.73
C SER A 378 -10.52 14.06 -6.20
N GLN A 379 -11.26 14.63 -5.26
CA GLN A 379 -12.41 13.94 -4.65
C GLN A 379 -13.53 13.73 -5.66
N THR A 380 -14.26 12.62 -5.54
CA THR A 380 -15.43 12.38 -6.36
C THR A 380 -16.63 13.19 -5.88
N ASP A 381 -17.56 13.49 -6.79
CA ASP A 381 -18.78 14.26 -6.50
C ASP A 381 -19.86 13.47 -5.73
N ASN A 382 -19.69 12.16 -5.60
CA ASN A 382 -20.61 11.24 -4.95
C ASN A 382 -20.26 10.91 -3.48
N VAL A 383 -19.20 11.49 -2.92
CA VAL A 383 -18.81 11.30 -1.52
C VAL A 383 -19.09 12.55 -0.69
N ALA A 384 -19.55 12.34 0.55
CA ALA A 384 -19.86 13.41 1.49
C ALA A 384 -18.63 13.96 2.24
N PHE A 385 -17.52 13.22 2.24
CA PHE A 385 -16.28 13.58 2.94
C PHE A 385 -15.06 13.03 2.19
N ASN A 386 -13.89 13.59 2.48
CA ASN A 386 -12.62 13.09 1.99
C ASN A 386 -12.09 11.97 2.88
N GLN A 387 -12.13 10.72 2.41
CA GLN A 387 -11.53 9.63 3.17
C GLN A 387 -10.01 9.75 3.29
N TRP A 388 -9.36 10.43 2.34
CA TRP A 388 -7.89 10.57 2.34
C TRP A 388 -7.40 11.50 3.46
N ASP A 389 -8.24 12.40 3.98
CA ASP A 389 -7.90 13.22 5.15
C ASP A 389 -7.76 12.35 6.42
N GLU A 390 -8.62 11.33 6.55
CA GLU A 390 -8.49 10.35 7.62
C GLU A 390 -7.23 9.51 7.45
N VAL A 391 -6.97 9.00 6.24
CA VAL A 391 -5.76 8.21 5.95
C VAL A 391 -4.50 9.01 6.26
N LYS A 392 -4.46 10.30 5.89
CA LYS A 392 -3.32 11.18 6.20
C LYS A 392 -3.12 11.30 7.70
N ARG A 393 -4.20 11.51 8.46
CA ARG A 393 -4.16 11.58 9.93
C ARG A 393 -3.70 10.25 10.54
N LEU A 394 -4.14 9.10 10.03
CA LEU A 394 -3.69 7.80 10.50
C LEU A 394 -2.18 7.64 10.29
N ASN A 395 -1.68 7.98 9.11
CA ASN A 395 -0.24 7.95 8.84
C ASN A 395 0.57 8.87 9.75
N GLU A 396 0.10 10.11 9.99
CA GLU A 396 0.79 11.10 10.83
C GLU A 396 0.84 10.69 12.31
N ASN A 397 -0.13 9.88 12.76
CA ASN A 397 -0.21 9.37 14.13
C ASN A 397 0.25 7.90 14.25
N ALA A 398 0.76 7.30 13.17
CA ALA A 398 1.20 5.93 13.16
C ALA A 398 2.41 5.75 14.09
N LYS A 399 2.39 4.69 14.89
CA LYS A 399 3.54 4.29 15.70
C LYS A 399 4.55 3.58 14.78
N PRO A 400 5.79 4.08 14.66
CA PRO A 400 6.80 3.38 13.90
C PRO A 400 7.21 2.11 14.63
N SER A 401 7.39 1.03 13.86
CA SER A 401 8.09 -0.16 14.33
C SER A 401 9.45 0.21 14.89
N VAL A 402 9.87 -0.44 15.97
CA VAL A 402 11.23 -0.38 16.53
C VAL A 402 12.31 -0.85 15.55
N LEU A 403 11.90 -1.53 14.48
CA LEU A 403 12.73 -1.99 13.37
C LEU A 403 12.61 -1.14 12.10
N LEU A 404 11.95 0.04 12.14
CA LEU A 404 11.84 0.89 10.97
C LEU A 404 13.23 1.22 10.39
N GLY A 405 13.43 0.94 9.09
CA GLY A 405 14.71 1.06 8.39
C GLY A 405 15.59 -0.19 8.42
N PHE A 406 15.23 -1.23 9.18
CA PHE A 406 15.94 -2.51 9.23
C PHE A 406 15.20 -3.61 8.47
N ASN A 407 15.88 -4.29 7.54
CA ASN A 407 15.38 -5.51 6.89
C ASN A 407 16.38 -6.64 7.17
N PHE A 408 15.87 -7.85 7.44
CA PHE A 408 16.74 -9.00 7.68
C PHE A 408 17.33 -9.49 6.36
N ASP A 409 18.66 -9.52 6.24
CA ASP A 409 19.33 -10.19 5.13
C ASP A 409 19.33 -11.70 5.38
N TYR A 410 18.37 -12.38 4.77
CA TYR A 410 18.23 -13.84 4.82
C TYR A 410 18.83 -14.54 3.60
N SER A 411 19.72 -13.90 2.82
CA SER A 411 20.33 -14.48 1.62
C SER A 411 21.04 -15.83 1.88
N ASN A 412 21.62 -16.01 3.07
CA ASN A 412 22.25 -17.26 3.50
C ASN A 412 21.28 -18.28 4.13
N PHE A 413 19.99 -17.94 4.21
CA PHE A 413 18.97 -18.72 4.90
C PHE A 413 17.70 -18.93 4.06
N THR A 414 17.81 -18.78 2.74
CA THR A 414 16.67 -18.88 1.80
C THR A 414 15.94 -20.23 1.91
N ASP A 415 16.67 -21.34 2.05
CA ASP A 415 16.11 -22.68 2.20
C ASP A 415 15.33 -22.83 3.52
N GLN A 416 15.89 -22.35 4.63
CA GLN A 416 15.22 -22.36 5.94
C GLN A 416 13.92 -21.54 5.89
N VAL A 417 13.96 -20.33 5.33
CA VAL A 417 12.78 -19.48 5.16
C VAL A 417 11.71 -20.19 4.32
N ALA A 418 12.08 -20.74 3.16
CA ALA A 418 11.16 -21.45 2.28
C ALA A 418 10.50 -22.64 2.98
N ASN A 419 11.28 -23.48 3.67
CA ASN A 419 10.77 -24.62 4.42
C ASN A 419 9.83 -24.20 5.55
N CYS A 420 10.17 -23.15 6.31
CA CYS A 420 9.30 -22.61 7.36
C CYS A 420 7.99 -22.06 6.79
N VAL A 421 8.02 -21.36 5.65
CA VAL A 421 6.81 -20.85 4.97
C VAL A 421 5.93 -22.00 4.51
N GLU A 422 6.49 -23.06 3.94
CA GLU A 422 5.72 -24.25 3.56
C GLU A 422 5.08 -24.94 4.77
N ILE A 423 5.81 -25.07 5.89
CA ILE A 423 5.26 -25.59 7.13
C ILE A 423 4.09 -24.72 7.59
N TYR A 424 4.28 -23.40 7.69
CA TYR A 424 3.21 -22.47 8.08
C TYR A 424 1.96 -22.64 7.21
N ASN A 425 2.13 -22.71 5.88
CA ASN A 425 1.02 -22.83 4.94
C ASN A 425 0.20 -24.13 5.13
N ARG A 426 0.79 -25.22 5.62
CA ARG A 426 0.05 -26.45 5.95
C ARG A 426 -0.84 -26.31 7.18
N TYR A 427 -0.46 -25.46 8.14
CA TYR A 427 -1.15 -25.31 9.43
C TYR A 427 -2.09 -24.11 9.50
N LYS A 428 -1.81 -23.03 8.74
CA LYS A 428 -2.48 -21.73 8.91
C LYS A 428 -4.00 -21.80 8.80
N SER A 429 -4.51 -22.63 7.88
CA SER A 429 -5.96 -22.70 7.63
C SER A 429 -6.73 -23.18 8.86
N GLU A 430 -6.26 -24.25 9.49
CA GLU A 430 -6.91 -24.79 10.69
C GLU A 430 -6.63 -23.94 11.93
N LEU A 431 -5.41 -23.43 12.05
CA LEU A 431 -4.98 -22.64 13.20
C LEU A 431 -5.69 -21.29 13.28
N LEU A 432 -5.67 -20.52 12.20
CA LEU A 432 -6.20 -19.15 12.16
C LEU A 432 -7.73 -19.09 12.04
N THR A 433 -8.40 -20.23 11.90
CA THR A 433 -9.87 -20.35 11.95
C THR A 433 -10.35 -20.93 13.29
N GLY A 434 -9.44 -21.39 14.14
CA GLY A 434 -9.78 -22.06 15.39
C GLY A 434 -10.29 -23.49 15.23
N ALA A 435 -10.18 -24.10 14.05
CA ALA A 435 -10.67 -25.46 13.80
C ALA A 435 -9.98 -26.53 14.65
N VAL A 436 -8.74 -26.26 15.08
CA VAL A 436 -7.91 -27.14 15.92
C VAL A 436 -7.57 -26.50 17.26
N GLU A 437 -7.26 -27.34 18.26
CA GLU A 437 -6.76 -26.85 19.55
C GLU A 437 -5.39 -26.18 19.34
N PRO A 438 -5.25 -24.89 19.69
CA PRO A 438 -4.11 -24.09 19.26
C PRO A 438 -2.80 -24.46 19.96
N THR A 439 -2.83 -24.86 21.23
CA THR A 439 -1.59 -25.18 21.97
C THR A 439 -0.87 -26.37 21.34
N ARG A 440 -1.61 -27.44 21.04
CA ARG A 440 -1.10 -28.62 20.35
C ARG A 440 -0.65 -28.28 18.93
N CYS A 441 -1.49 -27.57 18.18
CA CYS A 441 -1.22 -27.22 16.78
C CYS A 441 0.04 -26.35 16.64
N VAL A 442 0.17 -25.30 17.44
CA VAL A 442 1.36 -24.44 17.48
C VAL A 442 2.59 -25.24 17.90
N GLY A 443 2.49 -26.09 18.92
CA GLY A 443 3.61 -26.94 19.34
C GLY A 443 4.12 -27.86 18.22
N GLU A 444 3.21 -28.51 17.49
CA GLU A 444 3.56 -29.36 16.33
C GLU A 444 4.16 -28.56 15.17
N MET A 445 3.56 -27.41 14.83
CA MET A 445 4.03 -26.53 13.77
C MET A 445 5.43 -25.99 14.08
N MET A 446 5.64 -25.44 15.28
CA MET A 446 6.92 -24.86 15.68
C MET A 446 8.01 -25.93 15.85
N ALA A 447 7.67 -27.15 16.28
CA ALA A 447 8.62 -28.26 16.30
C ALA A 447 9.15 -28.61 14.89
N GLN A 448 8.26 -28.63 13.88
CA GLN A 448 8.68 -28.81 12.48
C GLN A 448 9.52 -27.65 11.98
N MET A 449 9.16 -26.40 12.31
CA MET A 449 9.93 -25.23 11.90
C MET A 449 11.33 -25.21 12.52
N ARG A 450 11.47 -25.57 13.79
CA ARG A 450 12.78 -25.71 14.45
C ARG A 450 13.63 -26.79 13.80
N ALA A 451 13.04 -27.93 13.43
CA ALA A 451 13.73 -28.96 12.66
C ALA A 451 14.14 -28.49 11.25
N ALA A 452 13.48 -27.46 10.71
CA ALA A 452 13.81 -26.82 9.44
C ALA A 452 14.75 -25.60 9.56
N GLY A 453 15.29 -25.32 10.75
CA GLY A 453 16.27 -24.24 10.97
C GLY A 453 15.70 -22.93 11.52
N PHE A 454 14.47 -22.91 12.05
CA PHE A 454 13.87 -21.69 12.60
C PHE A 454 14.72 -20.98 13.67
N ASP A 455 15.33 -21.73 14.59
CA ASP A 455 16.12 -21.12 15.66
C ASP A 455 17.42 -20.49 15.12
N GLU A 456 17.96 -21.00 14.01
CA GLU A 456 19.10 -20.38 13.31
C GLU A 456 18.69 -19.04 12.68
N LEU A 457 17.47 -18.96 12.10
CA LEU A 457 16.91 -17.71 11.59
C LEU A 457 16.77 -16.66 12.69
N VAL A 458 16.21 -17.06 13.85
CA VAL A 458 16.04 -16.18 15.01
C VAL A 458 17.40 -15.63 15.48
N ALA A 459 18.40 -16.51 15.63
CA ALA A 459 19.73 -16.09 16.07
C ALA A 459 20.42 -15.16 15.07
N ALA A 460 20.32 -15.45 13.76
CA ALA A 460 20.90 -14.63 12.71
C ALA A 460 20.25 -13.25 12.63
N ALA A 461 18.92 -13.19 12.68
CA ALA A 461 18.19 -11.93 12.67
C ALA A 461 18.48 -11.08 13.91
N GLN A 462 18.51 -11.70 15.09
CA GLN A 462 18.87 -10.98 16.32
C GLN A 462 20.29 -10.41 16.25
N ALA A 463 21.25 -11.16 15.69
CA ALA A 463 22.61 -10.68 15.51
C ALA A 463 22.67 -9.45 14.58
N GLN A 464 21.94 -9.48 13.45
CA GLN A 464 21.89 -8.35 12.53
C GLN A 464 21.17 -7.13 13.14
N ILE A 465 20.11 -7.33 13.92
CA ILE A 465 19.45 -6.25 14.68
C ILE A 465 20.43 -5.58 15.64
N ASN A 466 21.19 -6.38 16.39
CA ASN A 466 22.17 -5.89 17.37
C ASN A 466 23.37 -5.18 16.72
N GLU A 467 23.69 -5.47 15.46
CA GLU A 467 24.73 -4.78 14.71
C GLU A 467 24.21 -3.45 14.12
N HIS A 468 22.93 -3.41 13.73
CA HIS A 468 22.31 -2.24 13.12
C HIS A 468 21.97 -1.12 14.12
N PHE A 469 21.45 -1.47 15.30
CA PHE A 469 20.99 -0.54 16.35
C PHE A 469 21.92 -0.53 17.55
#